data_AF-A0A9E3AD05-F1
#
_entry.id   AF-A0A9E3AD05-F1
#
_cell.length_a   1.000
_cell.length_b   1.000
_cell.length_c   1.000
_cell.angle_alpha   90.00
_cell.angle_beta   90.00
_cell.angle_gamma   90.00
#
_symmetry.space_group_name_H-M   'P 1'
#
loop_
_entity.id
_entity.type
_entity.pdbx_description
1 polymer ?
#
loop_
_entity_poly.entity_id
_entity_poly.type
_entity_poly.pdbx_seq_one_letter_code
_entity_poly.pdbx_strand_id
1 'polypeptide(L)'
;IAYHQPCTRADIEAIRGVQANKGTLDVLLELGLIRLRGRRRAPGRPVTFGTTTAFLEHYGLASLADLPGAKEMKALGLLSLDLPANFVIPDPTAGAGEGEEDLLEPGEAPEFHQDFLGEEG
;
A
#
# COMPACT_ATOMS: atom_id res chain seq x y z
N ILE A 1 5.19 8.76 -0.62
CA ILE A 1 6.66 9.01 -0.71
C ILE A 1 6.99 9.84 -1.95
N ALA A 2 6.70 9.36 -3.16
CA ALA A 2 7.04 10.05 -4.42
C ALA A 2 6.64 11.55 -4.45
N TYR A 3 5.42 11.87 -4.01
CA TYR A 3 4.91 13.26 -3.94
C TYR A 3 5.47 14.12 -2.80
N HIS A 4 6.05 13.53 -1.76
CA HIS A 4 6.40 14.24 -0.51
C HIS A 4 7.87 14.04 -0.10
N GLN A 5 8.71 13.52 -0.98
CA GLN A 5 10.10 13.25 -0.65
C GLN A 5 10.92 14.54 -0.50
N PRO A 6 11.85 14.63 0.48
CA PRO A 6 12.20 13.61 1.45
C PRO A 6 11.25 13.56 2.67
N CYS A 7 10.67 12.38 2.92
CA CYS A 7 9.72 12.18 4.02
C CYS A 7 10.20 11.11 5.01
N THR A 8 9.83 11.25 6.27
CA THR A 8 10.10 10.30 7.35
C THR A 8 8.94 9.30 7.49
N ARG A 9 9.12 8.23 8.28
CA ARG A 9 8.03 7.32 8.63
C ARG A 9 6.86 8.07 9.28
N ALA A 10 7.15 8.96 10.22
CA ALA A 10 6.14 9.76 10.90
C ALA A 10 5.34 10.64 9.93
N ASP A 11 5.98 11.26 8.92
CA ASP A 11 5.26 12.04 7.90
C ASP A 11 4.29 11.14 7.10
N ILE A 12 4.71 9.91 6.78
CA ILE A 12 3.89 8.95 6.04
C ILE A 12 2.67 8.54 6.86
N GLU A 13 2.87 8.24 8.15
CA GLU A 13 1.81 7.85 9.08
C GLU A 13 0.82 8.99 9.33
N ALA A 14 1.31 10.22 9.47
CA ALA A 14 0.47 11.41 9.60
C ALA A 14 -0.43 11.63 8.38
N ILE A 15 0.09 11.42 7.16
CA ILE A 15 -0.73 11.53 5.93
C ILE A 15 -1.73 10.38 5.81
N ARG A 16 -1.34 9.16 6.20
CA ARG A 16 -2.22 7.97 6.12
C ARG A 16 -3.30 7.94 7.21
N GLY A 17 -3.13 8.71 8.29
CA GLY A 17 -4.00 8.66 9.47
C GLY A 17 -3.87 7.38 10.31
N VAL A 18 -2.97 6.47 9.93
CA VAL A 18 -2.73 5.19 10.62
C VAL A 18 -1.24 4.91 10.68
N GLN A 19 -0.84 4.13 11.69
CA GLN A 19 0.53 3.63 11.77
C GLN A 19 0.84 2.74 10.57
N ALA A 20 2.03 2.88 10.01
CA ALA A 20 2.48 1.96 8.98
C ALA A 20 2.76 0.62 9.66
N ASN A 21 2.50 -0.50 8.98
CA ASN A 21 2.97 -1.78 9.48
C ASN A 21 4.52 -1.79 9.47
N LYS A 22 5.15 -2.53 10.38
CA LYS A 22 6.60 -2.54 10.56
C LYS A 22 7.32 -2.79 9.21
N GLY A 23 6.89 -3.82 8.48
CA GLY A 23 7.51 -4.28 7.23
C GLY A 23 7.14 -3.53 5.95
N THR A 24 6.17 -2.61 5.94
CA THR A 24 5.73 -1.97 4.68
C THR A 24 6.87 -1.20 4.01
N LEU A 25 7.66 -0.44 4.79
CA LEU A 25 8.81 0.29 4.26
C LEU A 25 9.96 -0.65 3.87
N ASP A 26 10.11 -1.77 4.59
CA ASP A 26 11.14 -2.76 4.31
C ASP A 26 10.90 -3.42 2.94
N VAL A 27 9.66 -3.82 2.66
CA VAL A 27 9.27 -4.37 1.33
C VAL A 27 9.54 -3.37 0.21
N LEU A 28 9.22 -2.09 0.39
CA LEU A 28 9.48 -1.06 -0.63
C LEU A 28 10.99 -0.83 -0.85
N LEU A 29 11.80 -1.00 0.19
CA LEU A 29 13.27 -0.93 0.09
C LEU A 29 13.82 -2.17 -0.61
N GLU A 30 13.30 -3.35 -0.29
CA GLU A 30 13.70 -4.63 -0.87
C GLU A 30 13.36 -4.72 -2.37
N LEU A 31 12.16 -4.26 -2.76
CA LEU A 31 11.77 -4.09 -4.16
C LEU A 31 12.56 -2.99 -4.88
N GLY A 32 13.39 -2.24 -4.16
CA GLY A 32 14.19 -1.16 -4.72
C GLY A 32 13.37 0.05 -5.18
N LEU A 33 12.07 0.14 -4.84
CA LEU A 33 11.20 1.26 -5.24
C LEU A 33 11.50 2.53 -4.46
N ILE A 34 12.03 2.40 -3.24
CA ILE A 34 12.48 3.53 -2.43
C ILE A 34 13.90 3.30 -1.91
N ARG A 35 14.52 4.38 -1.42
CA ARG A 35 15.85 4.37 -0.80
C ARG A 35 15.92 5.32 0.38
N LEU A 36 16.94 5.14 1.20
CA LEU A 36 17.30 6.11 2.22
C LEU A 36 17.92 7.35 1.54
N ARG A 37 17.45 8.54 1.93
CA ARG A 37 17.91 9.83 1.38
C ARG A 37 18.65 10.70 2.41
N GLY A 38 18.81 10.21 3.64
CA GLY A 38 19.51 10.92 4.72
C GLY A 38 18.67 10.96 6.00
N ARG A 39 18.96 11.95 6.85
CA ARG A 39 18.29 12.18 8.13
C ARG A 39 17.82 13.62 8.25
N ARG A 40 16.61 13.84 8.74
CA ARG A 40 16.07 15.19 8.96
C ARG A 40 16.71 15.84 10.18
N ARG A 41 16.94 17.16 10.12
CA ARG A 41 17.41 17.97 11.27
C ARG A 41 16.25 18.31 12.21
N ALA A 42 15.73 17.28 12.87
CA ALA A 42 14.67 17.37 13.87
C ALA A 42 15.03 16.47 15.08
N PRO A 43 14.37 16.60 16.24
CA PRO A 43 14.58 15.69 17.38
C PRO A 43 14.52 14.21 16.96
N GLY A 44 15.44 13.39 17.47
CA GLY A 44 15.59 11.98 17.09
C GLY A 44 16.27 11.73 15.73
N ARG A 45 16.53 12.78 14.93
CA ARG A 45 17.18 12.70 13.61
C ARG A 45 16.67 11.54 12.74
N PRO A 46 15.35 11.50 12.49
CA PRO A 46 14.72 10.38 11.80
C PRO A 46 15.24 10.26 10.37
N VAL A 47 15.28 9.02 9.90
CA VAL A 47 15.65 8.68 8.52
C VAL A 47 14.57 9.17 7.56
N THR A 48 15.00 9.68 6.41
CA THR A 48 14.11 10.11 5.32
C THR A 48 14.23 9.20 4.12
N PHE A 49 13.12 8.98 3.44
CA PHE A 49 12.98 8.14 2.26
C PHE A 49 12.78 9.00 1.00
N GLY A 50 13.14 8.43 -0.15
CA GLY A 50 12.81 8.94 -1.48
C GLY A 50 12.76 7.80 -2.49
N THR A 51 12.22 8.05 -3.68
CA THR A 51 12.16 7.08 -4.78
C THR A 51 13.52 6.85 -5.44
N THR A 52 13.60 5.78 -6.21
CA THR A 52 14.76 5.37 -7.01
C THR A 52 14.45 5.47 -8.50
N THR A 53 15.42 5.13 -9.35
CA THR A 53 15.19 4.95 -10.79
C THR A 53 14.28 3.75 -11.08
N ALA A 54 14.41 2.66 -10.31
CA ALA A 54 13.56 1.47 -10.45
C ALA A 54 12.08 1.79 -10.22
N PHE A 55 11.75 2.77 -9.37
CA PHE A 55 10.39 3.29 -9.26
C PHE A 55 9.90 3.88 -10.59
N LEU A 56 10.71 4.73 -11.24
CA LEU A 56 10.32 5.35 -12.51
C LEU A 56 10.11 4.28 -13.59
N GLU A 57 11.02 3.30 -13.68
CA GLU A 57 10.93 2.18 -14.62
C GLU A 57 9.69 1.33 -14.37
N HIS A 58 9.41 0.98 -13.11
CA HIS A 58 8.25 0.17 -12.72
C HIS A 58 6.92 0.83 -13.08
N TYR A 59 6.83 2.16 -12.96
CA TYR A 59 5.62 2.92 -13.28
C TYR A 59 5.63 3.52 -14.70
N GLY A 60 6.64 3.23 -15.52
CA GLY A 60 6.74 3.75 -16.89
C GLY A 60 6.87 5.26 -16.99
N LEU A 61 7.48 5.91 -16.00
CA LEU A 61 7.63 7.37 -15.92
C LEU A 61 9.02 7.79 -16.42
N ALA A 62 9.09 8.87 -17.21
CA ALA A 62 10.38 9.46 -17.59
C ALA A 62 10.98 10.26 -16.42
N SER A 63 10.12 10.87 -15.60
CA SER A 63 10.51 11.70 -14.47
C SER A 63 9.43 11.72 -13.38
N LEU A 64 9.78 12.21 -12.19
CA LEU A 64 8.81 12.46 -11.13
C LEU A 64 7.83 13.60 -11.45
N ALA A 65 8.14 14.44 -12.46
CA ALA A 65 7.23 15.50 -12.90
C ALA A 65 6.02 14.93 -13.68
N ASP A 66 6.14 13.70 -14.19
CA ASP A 66 5.07 13.01 -14.92
C ASP A 66 4.07 12.32 -13.97
N LEU A 67 4.28 12.43 -12.66
CA LEU A 67 3.31 11.99 -11.67
C LEU A 67 2.05 12.88 -11.74
N PRO A 68 0.83 12.30 -11.75
CA PRO A 68 -0.41 13.06 -11.76
C PRO A 68 -0.42 14.17 -10.71
N GLY A 69 -0.72 15.40 -11.10
CA GLY A 69 -0.79 16.51 -10.15
C GLY A 69 -1.95 16.33 -9.14
N ALA A 70 -1.91 17.03 -8.00
CA ALA A 70 -3.03 17.04 -7.05
C ALA A 70 -4.37 17.46 -7.69
N LYS A 71 -4.32 18.29 -8.74
CA LYS A 71 -5.49 18.71 -9.51
C LYS A 71 -6.03 17.59 -10.41
N GLU A 72 -5.17 16.76 -10.98
CA GLU A 72 -5.56 15.59 -11.78
C GLU A 72 -6.03 14.43 -10.91
N MET A 73 -5.41 14.19 -9.75
CA MET A 73 -5.91 13.19 -8.80
C MET A 73 -7.33 13.52 -8.29
N LYS A 74 -7.68 14.81 -8.17
CA LYS A 74 -9.06 15.23 -7.88
C LYS A 74 -9.98 15.01 -9.08
N ALA A 75 -9.51 15.29 -10.30
CA ALA A 75 -10.27 15.06 -11.53
C ALA A 75 -10.53 13.56 -11.81
N LEU A 76 -9.60 12.69 -11.41
CA LEU A 76 -9.72 11.23 -11.48
C LEU A 76 -10.56 10.64 -10.33
N GLY A 77 -11.14 11.47 -9.46
CA GLY A 77 -11.96 11.03 -8.33
C GLY A 77 -11.18 10.36 -7.18
N LEU A 78 -9.86 10.23 -7.29
CA LEU A 78 -9.00 9.56 -6.30
C LEU A 78 -8.87 10.34 -4.98
N LEU A 79 -9.17 11.64 -4.98
CA LEU A 79 -9.13 12.51 -3.79
C LEU A 79 -10.50 12.90 -3.25
N SER A 80 -11.59 12.47 -3.91
CA SER A 80 -12.95 12.74 -3.47
C SER A 80 -13.51 11.49 -2.81
N LEU A 81 -13.80 11.59 -1.51
CA LEU A 81 -14.64 10.67 -0.76
C LEU A 81 -16.12 10.80 -1.17
N ASP A 82 -16.39 10.98 -2.46
CA ASP A 82 -17.74 10.95 -3.01
C ASP A 82 -18.07 9.47 -3.24
N LEU A 83 -18.28 8.78 -2.12
CA LEU A 83 -18.86 7.45 -2.14
C LEU A 83 -20.27 7.60 -2.72
N PRO A 84 -20.64 6.82 -3.76
CA PRO A 84 -22.00 6.89 -4.26
C PRO A 84 -22.96 6.60 -3.11
N ALA A 85 -24.16 7.19 -3.13
CA ALA A 85 -25.10 7.14 -2.00
C ALA A 85 -25.47 5.71 -1.53
N ASN A 86 -25.18 4.69 -2.33
CA ASN A 86 -25.38 3.27 -2.05
C ASN A 86 -24.11 2.51 -1.62
N PHE A 87 -22.97 3.18 -1.49
CA PHE A 87 -21.73 2.53 -1.06
C PHE A 87 -21.74 2.38 0.47
N VAL A 88 -22.03 1.16 0.92
CA VAL A 88 -21.95 0.77 2.33
C VAL A 88 -20.50 0.40 2.62
N ILE A 89 -19.85 1.14 3.53
CA ILE A 89 -18.56 0.73 4.07
C ILE A 89 -18.85 -0.47 4.99
N PRO A 90 -18.35 -1.69 4.68
CA PRO A 90 -18.54 -2.82 5.56
C PRO A 90 -17.83 -2.53 6.88
N ASP A 91 -18.60 -2.51 7.96
CA ASP A 91 -18.07 -2.32 9.31
C ASP A 91 -17.45 -3.66 9.78
N PRO A 92 -16.12 -3.76 9.94
CA PRO A 92 -15.48 -4.99 10.38
C PRO A 92 -15.71 -5.31 11.87
N THR A 93 -16.36 -4.41 12.61
CA THR A 93 -16.75 -4.57 14.01
C THR A 93 -18.25 -4.80 14.20
N ALA A 94 -19.07 -4.54 13.17
CA ALA A 94 -20.45 -5.00 13.12
C ALA A 94 -20.42 -6.52 12.97
N GLY A 95 -20.75 -7.21 14.07
CA GLY A 95 -20.62 -8.64 14.18
C GLY A 95 -21.35 -9.40 13.07
N ALA A 96 -20.77 -10.54 12.73
CA ALA A 96 -21.38 -11.64 12.00
C ALA A 96 -22.91 -11.70 12.19
N GLY A 97 -23.65 -11.49 11.10
CA GLY A 97 -25.10 -11.52 11.13
C GLY A 97 -25.70 -11.29 9.75
N GLU A 98 -26.06 -12.41 9.11
CA GLU A 98 -27.10 -12.51 8.08
C GLU A 98 -26.70 -12.04 6.67
N GLY A 99 -25.68 -12.69 6.14
CA GLY A 99 -25.63 -13.07 4.74
C GLY A 99 -25.37 -14.57 4.70
N GLU A 100 -26.29 -15.33 4.15
CA GLU A 100 -26.11 -16.72 3.72
C GLU A 100 -25.00 -16.80 2.64
N GLU A 101 -23.76 -16.54 3.04
CA GLU A 101 -22.60 -16.92 2.26
C GLU A 101 -22.32 -18.37 2.63
N ASP A 102 -22.63 -19.26 1.70
CA ASP A 102 -22.47 -20.72 1.76
C ASP A 102 -21.29 -21.12 2.65
N LEU A 103 -21.61 -21.49 3.89
CA LEU A 103 -20.64 -21.89 4.90
C LEU A 103 -20.05 -23.21 4.42
N LEU A 104 -18.78 -23.22 4.01
CA LEU A 104 -18.02 -24.46 3.83
C LEU A 104 -18.25 -25.34 5.06
N GLU A 105 -18.85 -26.51 4.86
CA GLU A 105 -19.16 -27.41 5.97
C GLU A 105 -17.85 -27.74 6.73
N PRO A 106 -17.87 -27.77 8.06
CA PRO A 106 -16.68 -28.10 8.85
C PRO A 106 -16.24 -29.54 8.54
N GLY A 107 -15.29 -29.66 7.63
CA GLY A 107 -14.82 -30.93 7.06
C GLY A 107 -14.31 -30.79 5.62
N GLU A 108 -14.77 -29.79 4.88
CA GLU A 108 -14.27 -29.48 3.53
C GLU A 108 -13.09 -28.52 3.62
N ALA A 109 -11.91 -29.06 3.94
CA ALA A 109 -10.68 -28.33 3.70
C ALA A 109 -10.57 -28.11 2.18
N PRO A 110 -10.32 -26.88 1.69
CA PRO A 110 -10.05 -26.67 0.28
C PRO A 110 -8.87 -27.57 -0.10
N GLU A 111 -9.09 -28.49 -1.03
CA GLU A 111 -8.04 -29.37 -1.53
C GLU A 111 -7.05 -28.51 -2.31
N PHE A 112 -6.02 -28.02 -1.62
CA PHE A 112 -4.88 -27.37 -2.26
C PHE A 112 -4.16 -28.44 -3.08
N HIS A 113 -4.48 -28.52 -4.38
CA HIS A 113 -3.65 -29.25 -5.34
C HIS A 113 -2.26 -28.59 -5.36
N GLN A 114 -1.32 -29.17 -4.61
CA GLN A 114 0.10 -28.86 -4.70
C GLN A 114 0.68 -29.54 -5.95
N ASP A 115 0.36 -29.03 -7.13
CA ASP A 115 1.10 -29.36 -8.34
C ASP A 115 2.40 -28.55 -8.39
N PHE A 116 3.33 -28.83 -7.47
CA PHE A 116 4.76 -28.57 -7.69
C PHE A 116 5.64 -29.25 -6.63
N LEU A 117 6.03 -30.50 -6.90
CA LEU A 117 7.38 -31.03 -6.66
C LEU A 117 7.45 -32.37 -7.40
N GLY A 118 7.79 -32.31 -8.68
CA GLY A 118 8.36 -33.47 -9.36
C GLY A 118 9.71 -33.75 -8.70
N GLU A 119 9.74 -34.71 -7.79
CA GLU A 119 10.99 -35.37 -7.40
C GLU A 119 11.58 -36.06 -8.63
N GLU A 120 12.82 -35.68 -8.96
CA GLU A 120 13.68 -36.48 -9.80
C GLU A 120 14.05 -37.78 -9.08
N GLY A 121 13.93 -38.89 -9.80
CA GLY A 121 14.42 -40.22 -9.44
C GLY A 121 14.40 -41.14 -10.65
#